data_AF-A0A814J308-F1
#
_entry.id   AF-A0A814J308-F1
#
_cell.length_a   1.000
_cell.length_b   1.000
_cell.length_c   1.000
_cell.angle_alpha   90.00
_cell.angle_beta   90.00
_cell.angle_gamma   90.00
#
_symmetry.space_group_name_H-M   'P 1'
#
loop_
_entity.id
_entity.type
_entity.pdbx_description
1 polymer ?
#
loop_
_entity_poly.entity_id
_entity_poly.type
_entity_poly.pdbx_seq_one_letter_code
_entity_poly.pdbx_strand_id
1 'polypeptide(L)'
;MADAAISAWESKYYYGLWRPIVAIRRGTRNTRSIPNWLPLGAPADGSGINFTPGFPSYVSGHATFGGAVFGILRLFYGTDTMKFQLQSDEYNGITKDSVTNKIRPVRTRYYQSFSQAEDENFLSRIYLGVHWRLDQEAGRTMGRQIASYVFTQNN
;
A
#
# COMPACT_ATOMS: atom_id res chain seq x y z
N MET A 1 -9.58 -12.19 -0.75
CA MET A 1 -8.80 -11.28 0.12
C MET A 1 -8.00 -12.02 1.19
N ALA A 2 -8.54 -13.07 1.81
CA ALA A 2 -7.82 -13.87 2.81
C ALA A 2 -6.46 -14.40 2.29
N ASP A 3 -6.41 -15.01 1.11
CA ASP A 3 -5.17 -15.58 0.55
C ASP A 3 -4.08 -14.53 0.30
N ALA A 4 -4.47 -13.31 -0.08
CA ALA A 4 -3.56 -12.18 -0.23
C ALA A 4 -2.94 -11.77 1.13
N ALA A 5 -3.71 -11.83 2.21
CA ALA A 5 -3.21 -11.52 3.55
C ALA A 5 -2.24 -12.61 4.02
N ILE A 6 -2.64 -13.87 3.90
CA ILE A 6 -1.85 -15.03 4.32
C ILE A 6 -0.50 -15.04 3.58
N SER A 7 -0.53 -14.92 2.26
CA SER A 7 0.68 -14.93 1.43
C SER A 7 1.58 -13.72 1.73
N ALA A 8 1.02 -12.52 1.85
CA ALA A 8 1.81 -11.34 2.17
C ALA A 8 2.45 -11.40 3.56
N TRP A 9 1.74 -11.92 4.56
CA TRP A 9 2.28 -12.05 5.92
C TRP A 9 3.29 -13.17 6.05
N GLU A 10 3.07 -14.31 5.39
CA GLU A 10 4.08 -15.37 5.27
C GLU A 10 5.39 -14.79 4.72
N SER A 11 5.34 -14.11 3.58
CA SER A 11 6.54 -13.56 2.93
C SER A 11 7.20 -12.47 3.78
N LYS A 12 6.42 -11.65 4.50
CA LYS A 12 6.95 -10.68 5.46
C LYS A 12 7.86 -11.30 6.48
N TYR A 13 7.40 -12.36 7.13
CA TYR A 13 8.18 -13.00 8.19
C TYR A 13 9.24 -13.95 7.65
N TYR A 14 9.06 -14.50 6.45
CA TYR A 14 10.09 -15.27 5.77
C TYR A 14 11.33 -14.42 5.41
N TYR A 15 11.13 -13.27 4.75
CA TYR A 15 12.25 -12.44 4.28
C TYR A 15 12.77 -11.44 5.31
N GLY A 16 11.94 -11.02 6.29
CA GLY A 16 12.37 -10.19 7.41
C GLY A 16 12.95 -8.80 7.01
N LEU A 17 12.61 -8.29 5.83
CA LEU A 17 13.23 -7.06 5.30
C LEU A 17 12.87 -5.84 6.15
N TRP A 18 13.87 -5.02 6.47
CA TRP A 18 13.71 -3.77 7.20
C TRP A 18 12.92 -2.69 6.45
N ARG A 19 12.35 -1.75 7.21
CA ARG A 19 11.60 -0.58 6.70
C ARG A 19 12.54 0.56 6.26
N PRO A 20 12.09 1.46 5.36
CA PRO A 20 12.89 2.59 4.91
C PRO A 20 13.50 3.45 6.02
N ILE A 21 12.74 3.75 7.07
CA ILE A 21 13.25 4.53 8.22
C ILE A 21 14.47 3.89 8.87
N VAL A 22 14.50 2.57 9.01
CA VAL A 22 15.63 1.88 9.64
C VAL A 22 16.85 1.91 8.71
N ALA A 23 16.64 1.56 7.44
CA ALA A 23 17.71 1.48 6.46
C ALA A 23 18.35 2.83 6.14
N ILE A 24 17.55 3.89 5.96
CA ILE A 24 18.07 5.22 5.63
C ILE A 24 18.81 5.82 6.83
N ARG A 25 18.31 5.62 8.05
CA ARG A 25 19.00 6.10 9.26
C ARG A 25 20.32 5.40 9.51
N ARG A 26 20.39 4.08 9.25
CA ARG A 26 21.61 3.29 9.47
C ARG A 26 22.60 3.34 8.32
N GLY A 27 22.14 3.61 7.10
CA GLY A 27 22.95 3.42 5.90
C GLY A 27 23.29 1.95 5.66
N THR A 28 24.06 1.69 4.61
CA THR A 28 24.63 0.38 4.27
C THR A 28 26.09 0.54 3.88
N ARG A 29 26.78 -0.54 3.49
CA ARG A 29 28.13 -0.44 2.89
C ARG A 29 28.17 0.51 1.69
N ASN A 30 27.07 0.61 0.94
CA ASN A 30 26.98 1.36 -0.31
C ASN A 30 26.16 2.67 -0.19
N THR A 31 25.67 3.01 1.01
CA THR A 31 24.82 4.19 1.20
C THR A 31 25.15 4.92 2.50
N ARG A 32 25.14 6.25 2.46
CA ARG A 32 25.37 7.09 3.64
C ARG A 32 24.20 6.99 4.62
N SER A 33 24.49 6.98 5.92
CA SER A 33 23.50 7.11 6.98
C SER A 33 22.94 8.54 7.09
N ILE A 34 21.63 8.66 7.28
CA ILE A 34 20.95 9.93 7.59
C ILE A 34 20.17 9.76 8.89
N PRO A 35 20.82 9.89 10.08
CA PRO A 35 20.26 9.46 11.37
C PRO A 35 18.91 10.08 11.73
N ASN A 36 18.65 11.30 11.28
CA ASN A 36 17.44 12.06 11.59
C ASN A 36 16.37 12.00 10.50
N TRP A 37 16.56 11.18 9.45
CA TRP A 37 15.55 11.04 8.40
C TRP A 37 14.23 10.53 8.98
N LEU A 38 13.12 11.10 8.52
CA LEU A 38 11.76 10.72 8.91
C LEU A 38 10.91 10.54 7.65
N PRO A 39 10.15 9.45 7.52
CA PRO A 39 9.13 9.34 6.49
C PRO A 39 7.94 10.25 6.83
N LEU A 40 7.07 10.49 5.86
CA LEU A 40 5.74 11.05 6.15
C LEU A 40 4.97 10.14 7.13
N GLY A 41 5.14 8.82 6.99
CA GLY A 41 4.61 7.80 7.88
C GLY A 41 3.17 7.40 7.54
N ALA A 42 2.75 6.23 8.02
CA ALA A 42 1.34 5.86 8.03
C ALA A 42 0.58 6.84 8.94
N PRO A 43 -0.53 7.43 8.47
CA PRO A 43 -1.24 8.41 9.24
C PRO A 43 -1.86 7.77 10.49
N ALA A 44 -1.79 8.48 11.61
CA ALA A 44 -2.48 8.11 12.86
C ALA A 44 -3.83 8.85 13.01
N ASP A 45 -4.27 9.57 11.98
CA ASP A 45 -5.60 10.17 11.89
C ASP A 45 -6.02 11.08 13.06
N GLY A 46 -5.03 11.76 13.66
CA GLY A 46 -5.23 12.63 14.81
C GLY A 46 -5.29 11.91 16.16
N SER A 47 -5.17 10.57 16.16
CA SER A 47 -5.11 9.75 17.37
C SER A 47 -3.69 9.53 17.90
N GLY A 48 -2.68 10.07 17.23
CA GLY A 48 -1.28 9.91 17.62
C GLY A 48 -0.33 10.55 16.61
N ILE A 49 0.91 10.09 16.58
CA ILE A 49 1.93 10.52 15.62
C ILE A 49 1.94 9.52 14.46
N ASN A 50 2.15 10.01 13.23
CA ASN A 50 2.36 9.14 12.07
C ASN A 50 3.47 8.12 12.34
N PHE A 51 3.28 6.88 11.90
CA PHE A 51 4.12 5.77 12.33
C PHE A 51 4.60 4.90 11.17
N THR A 52 5.61 4.06 11.45
CA THR A 52 5.97 2.96 10.56
C THR A 52 5.34 1.69 11.10
N PRO A 53 4.55 0.93 10.30
CA PRO A 53 3.91 -0.28 10.80
C PRO A 53 4.91 -1.31 11.35
N GLY A 54 4.58 -1.92 12.49
CA GLY A 54 5.43 -2.83 13.27
C GLY A 54 5.58 -4.24 12.70
N PHE A 55 5.83 -4.36 11.40
CA PHE A 55 6.09 -5.63 10.70
C PHE A 55 7.03 -5.41 9.50
N PRO A 56 7.72 -6.46 9.01
CA PRO A 56 8.66 -6.38 7.89
C PRO A 56 8.09 -5.73 6.63
N SER A 57 8.97 -5.16 5.82
CA SER A 57 8.61 -4.35 4.65
C SER A 57 8.19 -5.21 3.45
N TYR A 58 8.97 -6.24 3.10
CA TYR A 58 8.75 -7.05 1.90
C TYR A 58 7.83 -8.25 2.16
N VAL A 59 6.76 -8.49 1.41
CA VAL A 59 6.18 -7.66 0.35
C VAL A 59 5.23 -6.60 0.93
N SER A 60 4.81 -5.62 0.13
CA SER A 60 3.79 -4.65 0.54
C SER A 60 2.42 -5.31 0.65
N GLY A 61 1.82 -5.28 1.83
CA GLY A 61 0.46 -5.77 2.04
C GLY A 61 -0.56 -4.98 1.22
N HIS A 62 -0.45 -3.64 1.19
CA HIS A 62 -1.32 -2.80 0.37
C HIS A 62 -1.20 -3.10 -1.13
N ALA A 63 0.01 -3.31 -1.66
CA ALA A 63 0.15 -3.67 -3.07
C ALA A 63 -0.42 -5.06 -3.36
N THR A 64 -0.26 -6.02 -2.43
CA THR A 64 -0.82 -7.37 -2.56
C THR A 64 -2.34 -7.33 -2.54
N PHE A 65 -2.94 -6.59 -1.62
CA PHE A 65 -4.38 -6.37 -1.55
C PHE A 65 -4.92 -5.63 -2.77
N GLY A 66 -4.25 -4.57 -3.21
CA GLY A 66 -4.61 -3.82 -4.41
C GLY A 66 -4.56 -4.70 -5.65
N GLY A 67 -3.46 -5.44 -5.84
CA GLY A 67 -3.30 -6.37 -6.95
C GLY A 67 -4.36 -7.46 -6.96
N ALA A 68 -4.73 -7.98 -5.79
CA ALA A 68 -5.77 -8.98 -5.66
C ALA A 68 -7.17 -8.41 -5.98
N VAL A 69 -7.57 -7.30 -5.35
CA VAL A 69 -8.92 -6.75 -5.53
C VAL A 69 -9.14 -6.24 -6.94
N PHE A 70 -8.21 -5.43 -7.47
CA PHE A 70 -8.34 -4.90 -8.83
C PHE A 70 -8.10 -5.98 -9.88
N GLY A 71 -7.30 -7.01 -9.57
CA GLY A 71 -7.17 -8.22 -10.39
C GLY A 71 -8.49 -8.96 -10.54
N ILE A 72 -9.18 -9.24 -9.43
CA ILE A 72 -10.50 -9.90 -9.44
C ILE A 72 -11.53 -9.04 -10.18
N LEU A 73 -11.56 -7.72 -9.95
CA LEU A 73 -12.51 -6.83 -10.64
C LEU A 73 -12.32 -6.85 -12.17
N ARG A 74 -11.07 -6.83 -12.64
CA ARG A 74 -10.77 -6.96 -14.08
C ARG A 74 -11.26 -8.28 -14.65
N LEU A 75 -11.01 -9.38 -13.94
CA LEU A 75 -11.41 -10.73 -14.38
C LEU A 75 -12.93 -10.87 -14.39
N PHE A 76 -13.60 -10.41 -13.34
CA PHE A 76 -15.05 -10.49 -13.17
C PHE A 76 -15.81 -9.67 -14.22
N TYR A 77 -15.40 -8.42 -14.46
CA TYR A 77 -16.06 -7.56 -15.46
C TYR A 77 -15.53 -7.78 -16.89
N GLY A 78 -14.48 -8.57 -17.07
CA GLY A 78 -13.84 -8.79 -18.37
C GLY A 78 -13.19 -7.54 -18.98
N THR A 79 -12.93 -6.50 -18.17
CA THR A 79 -12.40 -5.21 -18.63
C THR A 79 -11.59 -4.52 -17.54
N ASP A 80 -10.56 -3.76 -17.94
CA ASP A 80 -9.87 -2.82 -17.06
C ASP A 80 -10.48 -1.42 -17.09
N THR A 81 -11.10 -1.04 -18.20
CA THR A 81 -11.65 0.31 -18.41
C THR A 81 -13.02 0.42 -17.75
N MET A 82 -13.02 0.76 -16.47
CA MET A 82 -14.21 1.02 -15.68
C MET A 82 -14.08 2.40 -15.02
N LYS A 83 -15.06 3.28 -15.25
CA LYS A 83 -15.12 4.58 -14.60
C LYS A 83 -15.79 4.45 -13.25
N PHE A 84 -15.14 4.93 -12.20
CA PHE A 84 -15.71 4.97 -10.86
C PHE A 84 -15.10 6.10 -10.05
N GLN A 85 -15.71 6.40 -8.91
CA GLN A 85 -15.19 7.36 -7.95
C GLN A 85 -15.06 6.73 -6.58
N LEU A 86 -14.10 7.21 -5.79
CA LEU A 86 -13.86 6.77 -4.43
C LEU A 86 -13.55 7.99 -3.55
N GLN A 87 -14.24 8.09 -2.42
CA GLN A 87 -13.90 9.01 -1.34
C GLN A 87 -13.33 8.17 -0.19
N SER A 88 -12.11 8.50 0.24
CA SER A 88 -11.48 7.82 1.36
C SER A 88 -11.89 8.48 2.67
N ASP A 89 -12.05 7.68 3.72
CA ASP A 89 -12.23 8.19 5.08
C ASP A 89 -11.02 8.99 5.58
N GLU A 90 -9.85 8.81 4.99
CA GLU A 90 -8.67 9.64 5.23
C GLU A 90 -8.90 11.11 4.83
N TYR A 91 -9.80 11.38 3.87
CA TYR A 91 -10.10 12.70 3.30
C TYR A 91 -11.62 12.89 3.17
N ASN A 92 -12.33 12.82 4.29
CA ASN A 92 -13.79 12.89 4.38
C ASN A 92 -14.33 14.19 5.02
N GLY A 93 -13.47 15.15 5.37
CA GLY A 93 -13.90 16.36 6.09
C GLY A 93 -14.14 16.15 7.60
N ILE A 94 -13.75 15.00 8.15
CA ILE A 94 -13.88 14.66 9.56
C ILE A 94 -12.50 14.28 10.13
N THR A 95 -11.77 13.41 9.44
CA THR A 95 -10.48 12.88 9.86
C THR A 95 -9.43 13.99 9.99
N LYS A 96 -8.66 13.98 11.08
CA LYS A 96 -7.64 14.99 11.36
C LYS A 96 -6.26 14.54 10.88
N ASP A 97 -5.49 15.50 10.43
CA ASP A 97 -4.08 15.31 10.16
C ASP A 97 -3.28 15.30 11.47
N SER A 98 -2.45 14.27 11.65
CA SER A 98 -1.71 14.06 12.92
C SER A 98 -0.57 15.06 13.14
N VAL A 99 -0.09 15.73 12.09
CA VAL A 99 1.02 16.68 12.18
C VAL A 99 0.50 18.09 12.44
N THR A 100 -0.55 18.48 11.72
CA THR A 100 -1.11 19.84 11.76
C THR A 100 -2.32 19.97 12.68
N ASN A 101 -2.90 18.85 13.13
CA ASN A 101 -4.16 18.77 13.88
C ASN A 101 -5.37 19.38 13.16
N LYS A 102 -5.26 19.64 11.86
CA LYS A 102 -6.33 20.21 11.03
C LYS A 102 -7.19 19.09 10.45
N ILE A 103 -8.48 19.37 10.28
CA ILE A 103 -9.39 18.48 9.54
C ILE A 103 -8.93 18.39 8.08
N ARG A 104 -8.75 17.17 7.58
CA ARG A 104 -8.42 16.93 6.17
C ARG A 104 -9.66 17.20 5.30
N PRO A 105 -9.53 17.94 4.20
CA PRO A 105 -10.67 18.30 3.37
C PRO A 105 -11.29 17.07 2.69
N VAL A 106 -12.55 17.18 2.26
CA VAL A 106 -13.18 16.14 1.42
C VAL A 106 -12.42 16.05 0.09
N ARG A 107 -11.99 14.84 -0.27
CA ARG A 107 -11.35 14.56 -1.57
C ARG A 107 -11.97 13.32 -2.21
N THR A 108 -12.71 13.53 -3.30
CA THR A 108 -13.20 12.46 -4.17
C THR A 108 -12.21 12.23 -5.29
N ARG A 109 -11.79 10.98 -5.49
CA ARG A 109 -10.93 10.56 -6.59
C ARG A 109 -11.76 9.89 -7.67
N TYR A 110 -11.50 10.25 -8.92
CA TYR A 110 -12.15 9.69 -10.09
C TYR A 110 -11.12 8.86 -10.86
N TYR A 111 -11.50 7.64 -11.20
CA TYR A 111 -10.66 6.69 -11.92
C TYR A 111 -11.30 6.34 -13.25
N GLN A 112 -10.46 6.12 -14.26
CA GLN A 112 -10.83 5.68 -15.61
C GLN A 112 -10.67 4.18 -15.78
N SER A 113 -9.90 3.52 -14.90
CA SER A 113 -9.66 2.08 -14.93
C SER A 113 -9.35 1.51 -13.55
N PHE A 114 -9.49 0.19 -13.39
CA PHE A 114 -9.05 -0.51 -12.18
C PHE A 114 -7.53 -0.44 -12.01
N SER A 115 -6.76 -0.54 -13.10
CA SER A 115 -5.30 -0.37 -13.05
C SER A 115 -4.89 1.01 -12.54
N GLN A 116 -5.61 2.08 -12.89
CA GLN A 116 -5.29 3.43 -12.38
C GLN A 116 -5.41 3.50 -10.85
N ALA A 117 -6.47 2.91 -10.28
CA ALA A 117 -6.64 2.87 -8.83
C ALA A 117 -5.64 1.92 -8.14
N GLU A 118 -5.29 0.79 -8.78
CA GLU A 118 -4.24 -0.10 -8.33
C GLU A 118 -2.86 0.59 -8.29
N ASP A 119 -2.54 1.37 -9.32
CA ASP A 119 -1.30 2.15 -9.42
C ASP A 119 -1.21 3.21 -8.33
N GLU A 120 -2.32 3.88 -8.05
CA GLU A 120 -2.35 4.86 -6.97
C GLU A 120 -2.21 4.21 -5.59
N ASN A 121 -2.90 3.10 -5.35
CA ASN A 121 -2.75 2.34 -4.10
C ASN A 121 -1.30 1.85 -3.92
N PHE A 122 -0.63 1.40 -4.98
CA PHE A 122 0.80 1.05 -4.98
C PHE A 122 1.68 2.25 -4.63
N LEU A 123 1.48 3.39 -5.28
CA LEU A 123 2.31 4.59 -5.10
C LEU A 123 2.11 5.22 -3.72
N SER A 124 0.91 5.10 -3.15
CA SER A 124 0.57 5.66 -1.83
C SER A 124 1.61 5.32 -0.78
N ARG A 125 2.10 4.07 -0.75
CA ARG A 125 3.03 3.59 0.27
C ARG A 125 4.46 4.09 0.07
N ILE A 126 4.82 4.42 -1.17
CA ILE A 126 6.08 5.08 -1.51
C ILE A 126 6.03 6.53 -1.05
N TYR A 127 4.93 7.25 -1.32
CA TYR A 127 4.74 8.64 -0.87
C TYR A 127 4.68 8.76 0.65
N LEU A 128 4.10 7.78 1.34
CA LEU A 128 4.17 7.71 2.81
C LEU A 128 5.59 7.38 3.33
N GLY A 129 6.51 6.93 2.47
CA GLY A 129 7.88 6.58 2.86
C GLY A 129 7.99 5.31 3.72
N VAL A 130 6.98 4.45 3.70
CA VAL A 130 6.91 3.26 4.57
C VAL A 130 7.29 1.95 3.88
N HIS A 131 7.48 1.97 2.56
CA HIS A 131 7.86 0.80 1.76
C HIS A 131 8.88 1.15 0.68
N TRP A 132 9.61 0.13 0.23
CA TRP A 132 10.45 0.19 -0.96
C TRP A 132 9.64 -0.03 -2.23
N ARG A 133 10.17 0.42 -3.39
CA ARG A 133 9.57 0.13 -4.69
C ARG A 133 9.46 -1.37 -4.96
N LEU A 134 10.52 -2.11 -4.63
CA LEU A 134 10.56 -3.57 -4.77
C LEU A 134 9.46 -4.27 -3.94
N ASP A 135 9.11 -3.76 -2.76
CA ASP A 135 8.02 -4.30 -1.94
C ASP A 135 6.68 -4.18 -2.66
N GLN A 136 6.48 -3.04 -3.34
CA GLN A 136 5.24 -2.76 -4.06
C GLN A 136 5.17 -3.59 -5.35
N GLU A 137 6.26 -3.69 -6.11
CA GLU A 137 6.31 -4.46 -7.37
C GLU A 137 6.05 -5.94 -7.12
N ALA A 138 6.74 -6.53 -6.14
CA ALA A 138 6.52 -7.92 -5.77
C ALA A 138 5.11 -8.15 -5.20
N GLY A 139 4.64 -7.26 -4.32
CA GLY A 139 3.29 -7.35 -3.75
C GLY A 139 2.20 -7.27 -4.83
N ARG A 140 2.32 -6.35 -5.79
CA ARG A 140 1.37 -6.24 -6.91
C ARG A 140 1.33 -7.52 -7.74
N THR A 141 2.50 -8.03 -8.12
CA THR A 141 2.62 -9.28 -8.90
C THR A 141 1.97 -10.44 -8.15
N MET A 142 2.30 -10.61 -6.87
CA MET A 142 1.70 -11.62 -6.00
C MET A 142 0.17 -11.48 -5.93
N GLY A 143 -0.34 -10.26 -5.69
CA GLY A 143 -1.78 -10.00 -5.64
C GLY A 143 -2.51 -10.36 -6.92
N ARG A 144 -1.96 -10.00 -8.08
CA ARG A 144 -2.52 -10.34 -9.39
C ARG A 144 -2.52 -11.85 -9.65
N GLN A 145 -1.45 -12.56 -9.28
CA GLN A 145 -1.37 -14.01 -9.39
C GLN A 145 -2.43 -14.71 -8.51
N ILE A 146 -2.61 -14.23 -7.27
CA ILE A 146 -3.66 -14.72 -6.36
C ILE A 146 -5.05 -14.50 -6.97
N ALA A 147 -5.31 -13.32 -7.54
CA ALA A 147 -6.58 -13.05 -8.21
C ALA A 147 -6.86 -14.04 -9.34
N SER A 148 -5.89 -14.26 -10.23
CA SER A 148 -6.01 -15.23 -11.32
C SER A 148 -6.25 -16.64 -10.79
N TYR A 149 -5.46 -17.09 -9.80
CA TYR A 149 -5.61 -18.41 -9.21
C TYR A 149 -7.03 -18.60 -8.64
N VAL A 150 -7.46 -17.73 -7.74
CA VAL A 150 -8.77 -17.84 -7.06
C VAL A 150 -9.92 -17.75 -8.06
N PHE A 151 -9.84 -16.91 -9.09
CA PHE A 151 -10.88 -16.81 -10.11
C PHE A 151 -11.02 -18.09 -10.93
N THR A 152 -9.91 -18.76 -11.26
CA THR A 152 -9.93 -20.02 -12.02
C THR A 152 -10.40 -21.24 -11.23
N GLN A 153 -10.29 -21.21 -9.89
CA GLN A 153 -10.70 -22.33 -9.03
C GLN A 153 -12.18 -22.29 -8.62
N ASN A 154 -12.90 -21.20 -8.94
CA ASN A 154 -14.31 -21.00 -8.56
C ASN A 154 -15.26 -20.91 -9.77
N ASN A 155 -14.76 -21.18 -10.98
CA ASN A 155 -15.53 -21.29 -12.22
C ASN A 155 -15.41 -22.71 -12.77
#